data_AF-A0AAV7D775-F1
#
_entry.id   AF-A0AAV7D775-F1
#
_cell.length_a   1.000
_cell.length_b   1.000
_cell.length_c   1.000
_cell.angle_alpha   90.00
_cell.angle_beta   90.00
_cell.angle_gamma   90.00
#
_symmetry.space_group_name_H-M   'P 1'
#
loop_
_entity.id
_entity.type
_entity.pdbx_description
1 polymer ?
#
loop_
_entity_poly.entity_id
_entity_poly.type
_entity_poly.pdbx_seq_one_letter_code
_entity_poly.pdbx_strand_id
1 'polypeptide(L)'
;MAAGSGDMEVPAGCEHYTRGCELRAPCCGKFYICRLCHDNKETHKMDRFKVTQVQCLKCKHIQKAQQNCENCDNIFGDYYCNICHLYDKDKKQYHCDGCGICRIGPKEQFEHCTKCNLCLPLSFRGNHKCIENVSRQDCPICLEDIHTSRVGARVLPCGHLLHR
;
A
#
# COMPACT_ATOMS: atom_id res chain seq x y z
N MET A 1 -13.08 -8.30 44.56
CA MET A 1 -11.71 -7.78 44.27
C MET A 1 -11.37 -8.19 42.86
N ALA A 2 -10.90 -7.23 42.06
CA ALA A 2 -10.91 -7.24 40.60
C ALA A 2 -10.00 -8.32 39.98
N ALA A 3 -10.54 -9.04 38.99
CA ALA A 3 -9.74 -9.78 38.02
C ALA A 3 -9.30 -8.79 36.94
N GLY A 4 -8.05 -8.33 37.01
CA GLY A 4 -7.42 -7.54 35.95
C GLY A 4 -7.08 -8.46 34.79
N SER A 5 -7.94 -8.52 33.78
CA SER A 5 -7.60 -9.04 32.46
C SER A 5 -6.55 -8.12 31.86
N GLY A 6 -5.31 -8.59 31.77
CA GLY A 6 -4.24 -7.91 31.05
C GLY A 6 -4.63 -7.86 29.57
N ASP A 7 -5.11 -6.71 29.13
CA ASP A 7 -5.16 -6.34 27.71
C ASP A 7 -3.73 -6.36 27.17
N MET A 8 -3.36 -7.52 26.62
CA MET A 8 -2.11 -7.68 25.88
C MET A 8 -2.31 -6.91 24.58
N GLU A 9 -1.81 -5.67 24.53
CA GLU A 9 -1.87 -4.80 23.34
C GLU A 9 -1.18 -5.52 22.17
N VAL A 10 -1.97 -6.21 21.34
CA VAL A 10 -1.47 -6.79 20.10
C VAL A 10 -0.98 -5.64 19.23
N PRO A 11 0.30 -5.59 18.84
CA PRO A 11 0.79 -4.52 17.98
C PRO A 11 -0.05 -4.48 16.70
N ALA A 12 -0.77 -3.38 16.48
CA ALA A 12 -1.73 -3.25 15.40
C ALA A 12 -1.00 -3.15 14.05
N GLY A 13 -0.80 -4.28 13.38
CA GLY A 13 -0.29 -4.35 12.00
C GLY A 13 0.98 -5.16 11.84
N CYS A 14 1.91 -4.67 11.02
CA CYS A 14 3.19 -5.31 10.69
C CYS A 14 4.23 -4.24 10.33
N GLU A 15 5.48 -4.65 10.05
CA GLU A 15 6.55 -3.75 9.60
C GLU A 15 6.19 -2.95 8.34
N HIS A 16 5.26 -3.47 7.53
CA HIS A 16 4.84 -2.84 6.30
C HIS A 16 3.85 -1.69 6.54
N TYR A 17 2.86 -1.91 7.39
CA TYR A 17 1.71 -1.03 7.59
C TYR A 17 1.14 -1.17 9.01
N THR A 18 0.75 -0.05 9.61
CA THR A 18 0.06 0.01 10.90
C THR A 18 -1.44 -0.05 10.65
N ARG A 19 -2.12 -1.10 11.12
CA ARG A 19 -3.54 -1.33 10.80
C ARG A 19 -4.26 -2.19 11.82
N GLY A 20 -5.57 -2.01 11.90
CA GLY A 20 -6.48 -2.71 12.81
C GLY A 20 -7.24 -3.90 12.22
N CYS A 21 -6.90 -4.38 11.01
CA CYS A 21 -7.56 -5.51 10.37
C CYS A 21 -6.61 -6.40 9.54
N GLU A 22 -7.04 -7.64 9.32
CA GLU A 22 -6.46 -8.57 8.35
C GLU A 22 -7.27 -8.59 7.06
N LEU A 23 -6.59 -8.71 5.93
CA LEU A 23 -7.21 -8.85 4.62
C LEU A 23 -7.51 -10.32 4.36
N ARG A 24 -8.71 -10.63 3.87
CA ARG A 24 -8.99 -11.95 3.29
C ARG A 24 -8.40 -11.98 1.88
N ALA A 25 -7.38 -12.82 1.67
CA ALA A 25 -6.71 -12.96 0.39
C ALA A 25 -7.67 -13.58 -0.65
N PRO A 26 -7.97 -12.91 -1.79
CA PRO A 26 -8.91 -13.42 -2.78
C PRO A 26 -8.46 -14.72 -3.47
N CYS A 27 -7.14 -14.93 -3.53
CA CYS A 27 -6.52 -16.10 -4.18
C CYS A 27 -6.66 -17.39 -3.38
N CYS A 28 -6.60 -17.33 -2.05
CA CYS A 28 -6.53 -18.52 -1.19
C CYS A 28 -7.51 -18.50 -0.01
N GLY A 29 -8.25 -17.41 0.19
CA GLY A 29 -9.25 -17.25 1.25
C GLY A 29 -8.71 -17.08 2.67
N LYS A 30 -7.39 -17.19 2.85
CA LYS A 30 -6.67 -17.04 4.12
C LYS A 30 -6.55 -15.56 4.54
N PHE A 31 -6.36 -15.30 5.83
CA PHE A 31 -6.22 -13.95 6.38
C PHE A 31 -4.75 -13.59 6.60
N TYR A 32 -4.38 -12.38 6.19
CA TYR A 32 -3.06 -11.81 6.43
C TYR A 32 -3.18 -10.35 6.80
N ILE A 33 -2.29 -9.87 7.67
CA ILE A 33 -2.18 -8.45 8.01
C ILE A 33 -2.09 -7.59 6.75
N CYS A 34 -1.24 -7.95 5.77
CA CYS A 34 -1.18 -7.24 4.50
C CYS A 34 -0.75 -8.13 3.34
N ARG A 35 -0.89 -7.61 2.10
CA ARG A 35 -0.49 -8.32 0.87
C ARG A 35 0.98 -8.76 0.87
N LEU A 36 1.88 -7.99 1.49
CA LEU A 36 3.31 -8.32 1.50
C LEU A 36 3.61 -9.45 2.49
N CYS A 37 2.90 -9.47 3.62
CA CYS A 37 2.95 -10.61 4.54
C CYS A 37 2.38 -11.87 3.91
N HIS A 38 1.38 -11.74 3.02
CA HIS A 38 0.90 -12.85 2.19
C HIS A 38 1.99 -13.31 1.22
N ASP A 39 2.50 -12.41 0.37
CA ASP A 39 3.46 -12.74 -0.68
C ASP A 39 4.78 -13.33 -0.14
N ASN A 40 5.16 -12.99 1.09
CA ASN A 40 6.33 -13.59 1.76
C ASN A 40 6.07 -14.99 2.32
N LYS A 41 4.81 -15.34 2.60
CA LYS A 41 4.42 -16.63 3.22
C LYS A 41 3.85 -17.64 2.22
N GLU A 42 3.45 -17.17 1.04
CA GLU A 42 2.81 -17.97 0.00
C GLU A 42 3.67 -17.97 -1.27
N THR A 43 3.53 -19.01 -2.08
CA THR A 43 4.25 -19.15 -3.36
C THR A 43 3.63 -18.34 -4.50
N HIS A 44 2.64 -17.50 -4.19
CA HIS A 44 1.88 -16.70 -5.15
C HIS A 44 1.63 -15.30 -4.59
N LYS A 45 1.30 -14.36 -5.48
CA LYS A 45 1.04 -12.97 -5.11
C LYS A 45 -0.45 -12.69 -4.92
N MET A 46 -0.77 -11.84 -3.94
CA MET A 46 -2.13 -11.39 -3.66
C MET A 46 -2.50 -10.15 -4.47
N ASP A 47 -3.63 -10.24 -5.18
CA ASP A 47 -4.24 -9.10 -5.85
C ASP A 47 -5.01 -8.22 -4.84
N ARG A 48 -4.41 -7.07 -4.50
CA ARG A 48 -4.99 -6.10 -3.55
C ARG A 48 -6.30 -5.47 -4.03
N PHE A 49 -6.54 -5.42 -5.34
CA PHE A 49 -7.72 -4.75 -5.90
C PHE A 49 -8.98 -5.61 -5.77
N LYS A 50 -8.81 -6.93 -5.59
CA LYS A 50 -9.92 -7.90 -5.47
C LYS A 50 -10.32 -8.20 -4.03
N VAL A 51 -9.74 -7.53 -3.04
CA VAL A 51 -10.08 -7.74 -1.63
C VAL A 51 -11.49 -7.24 -1.39
N THR A 52 -12.37 -8.10 -0.87
CA THR A 52 -13.76 -7.73 -0.55
C THR A 52 -14.07 -7.82 0.94
N GLN A 53 -13.26 -8.55 1.70
CA GLN A 53 -13.50 -8.82 3.12
C GLN A 53 -12.25 -8.60 3.97
N VAL A 54 -12.48 -8.18 5.20
CA VAL A 54 -11.47 -7.98 6.23
C VAL A 54 -11.94 -8.55 7.56
N GLN A 55 -10.99 -8.91 8.43
CA GLN A 55 -11.26 -9.33 9.80
C GLN A 55 -10.70 -8.31 10.77
N CYS A 56 -11.53 -7.84 11.70
CA CYS A 56 -11.10 -6.91 12.76
C CYS A 56 -10.08 -7.58 13.69
N LEU A 57 -8.95 -6.93 13.96
CA LEU A 57 -7.95 -7.47 14.90
C LEU A 57 -8.43 -7.45 16.35
N LYS A 58 -9.27 -6.46 16.72
CA LYS A 58 -9.80 -6.24 18.08
C LYS A 58 -10.90 -7.23 18.45
N CYS A 59 -11.98 -7.29 17.66
CA CYS A 59 -13.16 -8.11 17.99
C CYS A 59 -13.32 -9.36 17.10
N LYS A 60 -12.39 -9.62 16.17
CA LYS A 60 -12.38 -10.78 15.27
C LYS A 60 -13.59 -10.92 14.33
N HIS A 61 -14.44 -9.89 14.25
CA HIS A 61 -15.57 -9.83 13.32
C HIS A 61 -15.09 -9.76 11.87
N ILE A 62 -15.65 -10.62 11.02
CA ILE A 62 -15.39 -10.64 9.57
C ILE A 62 -16.49 -9.83 8.89
N GLN A 63 -16.07 -8.90 8.05
CA GLN A 63 -16.96 -7.91 7.43
C GLN A 63 -16.45 -7.53 6.04
N LYS A 64 -17.24 -6.74 5.31
CA LYS A 64 -16.80 -6.13 4.06
C LYS A 64 -15.62 -5.18 4.29
N ALA A 65 -14.78 -5.02 3.28
CA ALA A 65 -13.66 -4.08 3.31
C ALA A 65 -14.19 -2.63 3.40
N GLN A 66 -13.84 -1.95 4.48
CA GLN A 66 -14.16 -0.55 4.75
C GLN A 66 -13.28 -0.03 5.90
N GLN A 67 -13.32 1.27 6.19
CA GLN A 67 -12.40 1.90 7.15
C GLN A 67 -12.62 1.49 8.62
N ASN A 68 -13.84 1.13 9.01
CA ASN A 68 -14.22 0.91 10.41
C ASN A 68 -14.82 -0.48 10.63
N CYS A 69 -14.65 -1.00 11.84
CA CYS A 69 -15.31 -2.23 12.25
C CYS A 69 -16.82 -2.03 12.44
N GLU A 70 -17.65 -2.92 11.89
CA GLU A 70 -19.13 -2.85 12.03
C GLU A 70 -19.62 -3.22 13.43
N ASN A 71 -18.78 -3.90 14.22
CA ASN A 71 -19.18 -4.48 15.50
C ASN A 71 -18.58 -3.75 16.72
N CYS A 72 -17.42 -3.10 16.58
CA CYS A 72 -16.76 -2.42 17.70
C CYS A 72 -16.23 -1.03 17.37
N ASP A 73 -16.62 -0.49 16.20
CA ASP A 73 -16.29 0.85 15.69
C ASP A 73 -14.79 1.17 15.55
N ASN A 74 -13.93 0.17 15.74
CA ASN A 74 -12.49 0.32 15.63
C ASN A 74 -12.09 0.80 14.23
N ILE A 75 -11.36 1.90 14.16
CA ILE A 75 -10.77 2.42 12.92
C ILE A 75 -9.59 1.52 12.53
N PHE A 76 -9.62 0.98 11.31
CA PHE A 76 -8.57 0.07 10.83
C PHE A 76 -7.30 0.80 10.34
N GLY A 77 -7.37 2.10 10.09
CA GLY A 77 -6.23 2.95 9.79
C GLY A 77 -6.67 4.40 9.59
N ASP A 78 -5.81 5.34 9.96
CA ASP A 78 -6.04 6.77 9.74
C ASP A 78 -6.19 7.08 8.25
N TYR A 79 -5.47 6.33 7.42
CA TYR A 79 -5.64 6.33 5.98
C TYR A 79 -6.25 5.01 5.51
N TYR A 80 -7.32 5.13 4.73
CA TYR A 80 -7.93 4.04 4.01
C TYR A 80 -8.10 4.40 2.53
N CYS A 81 -7.64 3.52 1.64
CA CYS A 81 -7.94 3.59 0.22
C CYS A 81 -8.84 2.43 -0.17
N ASN A 82 -10.07 2.73 -0.60
CA ASN A 82 -11.05 1.75 -1.08
C ASN A 82 -10.65 1.10 -2.41
N ILE A 83 -9.90 1.78 -3.27
CA ILE A 83 -9.44 1.21 -4.55
C ILE A 83 -8.35 0.16 -4.30
N CYS A 84 -7.32 0.51 -3.52
CA CYS A 84 -6.18 -0.37 -3.26
C CYS A 84 -6.38 -1.33 -2.08
N HIS A 85 -7.47 -1.18 -1.32
CA HIS A 85 -7.70 -1.81 -0.02
C HIS A 85 -6.48 -1.67 0.93
N LEU A 86 -5.91 -0.47 0.96
CA LEU A 86 -4.76 -0.12 1.78
C LEU A 86 -5.23 0.54 3.08
N TYR A 87 -4.81 -0.03 4.21
CA TYR A 87 -4.99 0.50 5.55
C TYR A 87 -3.61 0.80 6.14
N ASP A 88 -3.39 2.03 6.59
CA ASP A 88 -2.14 2.44 7.22
C ASP A 88 -2.38 3.66 8.13
N LYS A 89 -1.37 4.02 8.92
CA LYS A 89 -1.29 5.35 9.55
C LYS A 89 -1.14 6.45 8.52
N ASP A 90 -1.46 7.70 8.87
CA ASP A 90 -1.25 8.84 7.98
C ASP A 90 0.25 9.14 7.81
N LYS A 91 0.76 8.92 6.60
CA LYS A 91 2.09 9.30 6.10
C LYS A 91 1.97 10.28 4.94
N LYS A 92 0.84 10.99 4.85
CA LYS A 92 0.45 11.87 3.73
C LYS A 92 0.36 11.14 2.39
N GLN A 93 0.13 9.83 2.41
CA GLN A 93 -0.11 9.04 1.21
C GLN A 93 -1.42 9.42 0.53
N TYR A 94 -1.48 9.18 -0.77
CA TYR A 94 -2.65 9.46 -1.59
C TYR A 94 -2.77 8.42 -2.70
N HIS A 95 -3.99 8.17 -3.16
CA HIS A 95 -4.21 7.40 -4.39
C HIS A 95 -3.90 8.28 -5.61
N CYS A 96 -3.06 7.80 -6.51
CA CYS A 96 -2.85 8.43 -7.81
C CYS A 96 -3.60 7.65 -8.88
N ASP A 97 -4.65 8.26 -9.45
CA ASP A 97 -5.50 7.62 -10.46
C ASP A 97 -4.70 7.25 -11.72
N GLY A 98 -3.78 8.12 -12.16
CA GLY A 98 -2.91 7.83 -13.31
C GLY A 98 -1.97 6.65 -13.10
N CYS A 99 -1.54 6.40 -11.85
CA CYS A 99 -0.75 5.21 -11.54
C CYS A 99 -1.61 3.98 -11.17
N GLY A 100 -2.86 4.19 -10.74
CA GLY A 100 -3.76 3.19 -10.19
C GLY A 100 -3.36 2.66 -8.81
N ILE A 101 -2.45 3.34 -8.10
CA ILE A 101 -1.89 2.88 -6.83
C ILE A 101 -1.67 4.02 -5.83
N CYS A 102 -1.67 3.68 -4.55
CA CYS A 102 -1.29 4.63 -3.51
C CYS A 102 0.21 4.95 -3.57
N ARG A 103 0.54 6.25 -3.48
CA ARG A 103 1.89 6.79 -3.37
C ARG A 103 2.05 7.51 -2.04
N ILE A 104 3.27 7.58 -1.52
CA ILE A 104 3.59 8.40 -0.36
C ILE A 104 3.69 9.86 -0.84
N GLY A 105 3.02 10.77 -0.13
CA GLY A 105 2.95 12.19 -0.48
C GLY A 105 3.74 13.09 0.46
N PRO A 106 3.30 14.35 0.65
CA PRO A 106 1.94 14.87 0.42
C PRO A 106 1.58 15.07 -1.06
N LYS A 107 0.30 14.89 -1.43
CA LYS A 107 -0.18 14.92 -2.84
C LYS A 107 0.19 16.23 -3.54
N GLU A 108 0.17 17.33 -2.80
CA GLU A 108 0.42 18.69 -3.29
C GLU A 108 1.87 18.90 -3.75
N GLN A 109 2.79 18.01 -3.38
CA GLN A 109 4.20 18.07 -3.79
C GLN A 109 4.52 17.19 -4.99
N PHE A 110 3.55 16.45 -5.52
CA PHE A 110 3.74 15.53 -6.62
C PHE A 110 2.72 15.77 -7.73
N GLU A 111 3.14 15.56 -8.97
CA GLU A 111 2.24 15.51 -10.12
C GLU A 111 2.46 14.22 -10.89
N HIS A 112 1.38 13.69 -11.47
CA HIS A 112 1.47 12.55 -12.37
C HIS A 112 1.83 13.05 -13.77
N CYS A 113 3.02 12.67 -14.27
CA CYS A 113 3.39 12.89 -15.65
C CYS A 113 2.84 11.75 -16.52
N THR A 114 1.86 12.05 -17.37
CA THR A 114 1.21 11.07 -18.25
C THR A 114 2.15 10.47 -19.28
N LYS A 115 3.11 11.25 -19.80
CA LYS A 115 4.12 10.74 -20.75
C LYS A 115 5.03 9.70 -20.08
N CYS A 116 5.50 9.98 -18.87
CA CYS A 116 6.36 9.07 -18.11
C CYS A 116 5.58 7.94 -17.43
N ASN A 117 4.26 8.08 -17.29
CA ASN A 117 3.40 7.26 -16.43
C ASN A 117 3.93 7.15 -14.99
N LEU A 118 4.43 8.25 -14.45
CA LEU A 118 5.12 8.31 -13.16
C LEU A 118 4.71 9.54 -12.36
N CYS A 119 4.53 9.37 -11.05
CA CYS A 119 4.40 10.49 -10.12
C CYS A 119 5.78 11.07 -9.84
N LEU A 120 5.96 12.36 -10.15
CA LEU A 120 7.21 13.07 -9.97
C LEU A 120 7.00 14.23 -8.98
N PRO A 121 8.01 14.55 -8.15
CA PRO A 121 7.96 15.78 -7.35
C PRO A 121 7.81 17.00 -8.26
N LEU A 122 7.08 18.02 -7.80
CA LEU A 122 6.87 19.27 -8.55
C LEU A 122 8.17 19.99 -8.94
N SER A 123 9.28 19.74 -8.23
CA SER A 123 10.60 20.26 -8.59
C SER A 123 11.12 19.76 -9.95
N PHE A 124 10.57 18.64 -10.47
CA PHE A 124 10.89 18.09 -11.79
C PHE A 124 9.94 18.59 -12.89
N ARG A 125 8.96 19.43 -12.57
CA ARG A 125 8.04 20.00 -13.56
C ARG A 125 8.81 20.77 -14.62
N GLY A 126 8.64 20.39 -15.89
CA GLY A 126 9.31 21.02 -17.03
C GLY A 126 10.81 20.76 -17.18
N ASN A 127 11.47 20.18 -16.17
CA ASN A 127 12.94 20.00 -16.14
C ASN A 127 13.39 18.54 -16.27
N HIS A 128 12.47 17.57 -16.29
CA HIS A 128 12.84 16.17 -16.51
C HIS A 128 12.76 15.80 -17.99
N LYS A 129 13.74 15.02 -18.46
CA LYS A 129 13.66 14.35 -19.76
C LYS A 129 12.60 13.25 -19.66
N CYS A 130 11.44 13.47 -20.29
CA CYS A 130 10.40 12.46 -20.35
C CYS A 130 10.91 11.23 -21.11
N ILE A 131 10.86 10.07 -20.47
CA ILE A 131 11.02 8.78 -21.12
C ILE A 131 9.68 8.06 -21.00
N GLU A 132 9.14 7.67 -22.14
CA GLU A 132 7.82 7.06 -22.20
C GLU A 132 7.78 5.77 -21.39
N ASN A 133 6.73 5.61 -20.56
CA ASN A 133 6.50 4.39 -19.79
C ASN A 133 7.66 3.95 -18.89
N VAL A 134 8.55 4.86 -18.49
CA VAL A 134 9.79 4.51 -17.77
C VAL A 134 9.51 3.78 -16.45
N SER A 135 8.41 4.08 -15.78
CA SER A 135 8.00 3.40 -14.54
C SER A 135 7.53 1.96 -14.75
N ARG A 136 7.16 1.59 -15.98
CA ARG A 136 6.63 0.27 -16.35
C ARG A 136 7.73 -0.71 -16.78
N GLN A 137 8.98 -0.29 -16.71
CA GLN A 137 10.13 -1.17 -16.93
C GLN A 137 10.59 -1.74 -15.59
N ASP A 138 11.08 -2.99 -15.62
CA ASP A 138 11.72 -3.60 -14.46
C ASP A 138 13.08 -2.93 -14.19
N CYS A 139 13.50 -2.96 -12.93
CA CYS A 139 14.82 -2.47 -12.54
C CYS A 139 15.89 -3.28 -13.28
N PRO A 140 16.82 -2.65 -14.03
CA PRO A 140 17.82 -3.40 -14.81
C PRO A 140 18.83 -4.16 -13.94
N ILE A 141 18.85 -3.93 -12.63
CA ILE A 141 19.75 -4.61 -11.69
C ILE A 141 19.07 -5.78 -10.99
N CYS A 142 17.90 -5.55 -10.37
CA CYS A 142 17.21 -6.62 -9.62
C CYS A 142 16.09 -7.31 -10.41
N LEU A 143 15.75 -6.81 -11.60
CA LEU A 143 14.67 -7.30 -12.45
C LEU A 143 13.28 -7.28 -11.78
N GLU A 144 13.11 -6.44 -10.76
CA GLU A 144 11.83 -6.23 -10.08
C GLU A 144 11.07 -5.02 -10.63
N ASP A 145 9.74 -5.13 -10.65
CA ASP A 145 8.82 -4.09 -11.12
C ASP A 145 8.99 -2.78 -10.33
N ILE A 146 9.37 -1.71 -11.04
CA ILE A 146 9.58 -0.38 -10.44
C ILE A 146 8.26 0.28 -10.08
N HIS A 147 7.21 0.03 -10.86
CA HIS A 147 5.95 0.78 -10.73
C HIS A 147 5.27 0.53 -9.38
N THR A 148 5.16 -0.74 -8.99
CA THR A 148 4.42 -1.22 -7.81
C THR A 148 5.31 -1.54 -6.62
N SER A 149 6.63 -1.45 -6.80
CA SER A 149 7.61 -1.54 -5.72
C SER A 149 7.42 -0.44 -4.69
N ARG A 150 7.80 -0.78 -3.46
CA ARG A 150 7.88 0.16 -2.34
C ARG A 150 9.27 0.77 -2.19
N VAL A 151 10.26 0.18 -2.85
CA VAL A 151 11.61 0.71 -2.87
C VAL A 151 11.59 1.95 -3.76
N GLY A 152 12.03 3.08 -3.23
CA GLY A 152 12.09 4.30 -4.01
C GLY A 152 13.01 4.13 -5.21
N ALA A 153 12.56 4.55 -6.38
CA ALA A 153 13.40 4.56 -7.58
C ALA A 153 14.10 5.91 -7.74
N ARG A 154 15.32 5.89 -8.26
CA ARG A 154 16.08 7.07 -8.68
C ARG A 154 16.09 7.14 -10.20
N VAL A 155 15.78 8.33 -10.73
CA VAL A 155 15.99 8.64 -12.16
C VAL A 155 17.46 8.94 -12.38
N LEU A 156 18.11 8.19 -13.28
CA LEU A 156 19.50 8.42 -13.69
C LEU A 156 19.57 9.55 -14.73
N PRO A 157 20.76 10.15 -14.98
CA PRO A 157 20.93 11.17 -16.03
C PRO A 157 20.56 10.68 -17.44
N CYS A 158 20.69 9.38 -17.70
CA CYS A 158 20.23 8.75 -18.94
C CYS A 158 18.70 8.58 -19.01
N GLY A 159 18.00 8.85 -17.90
CA GLY A 159 16.55 8.81 -17.73
C GLY A 159 15.97 7.47 -17.28
N HIS A 160 16.78 6.40 -17.20
CA HIS A 160 16.34 5.12 -16.64
C HIS A 160 16.09 5.20 -15.14
N LEU A 161 15.21 4.34 -14.64
CA LEU A 161 14.92 4.18 -13.22
C LEU A 161 15.69 3.01 -12.63
N LEU A 162 16.20 3.20 -11.42
CA LEU A 162 16.87 2.18 -10.62
C LEU A 162 16.30 2.19 -9.21
N HIS A 163 15.98 1.03 -8.65
CA HIS A 163 15.70 0.93 -7.21
C HIS A 163 16.90 1.44 -6.42
N ARG A 164 16.65 2.23 -5.36
CA ARG A 164 17.70 2.72 -4.45
C ARG A 164 18.32 1.60 -3.63
#